data_AF-A0A5D3C1V1-F1
#
_entry.id   AF-A0A5D3C1V1-F1
#
_cell.length_a   1.000
_cell.length_b   1.000
_cell.length_c   1.000
_cell.angle_alpha   90.00
_cell.angle_beta   90.00
_cell.angle_gamma   90.00
#
_symmetry.space_group_name_H-M   'P 1'
#
loop_
_entity.id
_entity.type
_entity.pdbx_description
1 polymer ?
#
loop_
_entity_poly.entity_id
_entity_poly.type
_entity_poly.pdbx_seq_one_letter_code
_entity_poly.pdbx_strand_id
1 'polypeptide(L)'
;MYVMLCTRPDICYVVGIVSRYQSNPGLDHWMAVKIILKYLRRMRDYMLVYGAKDLILTGYTDSDFQTDKDFRKSMSGSVFTLNGGAIVWRSIKQGYIADSTIEVEYVAACEATKEVVWLKKFLHDLEVVPNMNLPITLYCDNNVVANFKEPRRHK
;
A
#
# COMPACT_ATOMS: atom_id res chain seq x y z
N MET A 1 -3.25 -3.84 -15.45
CA MET A 1 -3.73 -3.63 -14.06
C MET A 1 -4.06 -4.94 -13.33
N TYR A 2 -4.66 -5.96 -13.95
CA TYR A 2 -5.06 -7.19 -13.23
C TYR A 2 -3.94 -7.87 -12.42
N VAL A 3 -2.78 -8.14 -13.04
CA VAL A 3 -1.66 -8.84 -12.39
C VAL A 3 -1.21 -8.13 -11.10
N MET A 4 -1.08 -6.80 -11.15
CA MET A 4 -0.67 -6.02 -9.99
C MET A 4 -1.73 -5.96 -8.88
N LEU A 5 -3.01 -6.17 -9.18
CA LEU A 5 -4.10 -6.06 -8.20
C LEU A 5 -4.41 -7.40 -7.54
N CYS A 6 -4.20 -8.51 -8.24
CA CYS A 6 -4.68 -9.81 -7.77
C CYS A 6 -3.57 -10.77 -7.33
N THR A 7 -2.35 -10.65 -7.88
CA THR A 7 -1.32 -11.71 -7.68
C THR A 7 0.07 -11.18 -7.41
N ARG A 8 0.39 -9.95 -7.82
CA ARG A 8 1.76 -9.41 -7.79
C ARG A 8 1.83 -8.04 -7.12
N PRO A 9 1.82 -7.98 -5.78
CA PRO A 9 1.97 -6.72 -5.03
C PRO A 9 3.28 -6.00 -5.33
N ASP A 10 4.34 -6.75 -5.61
CA ASP A 10 5.69 -6.29 -5.88
C ASP A 10 5.83 -5.37 -7.10
N ILE A 11 4.89 -5.44 -8.05
CA ILE A 11 4.86 -4.56 -9.22
C ILE A 11 3.87 -3.40 -9.09
N CYS A 12 3.15 -3.28 -7.97
CA CYS A 12 2.07 -2.30 -7.80
C CYS A 12 2.57 -0.87 -8.02
N TYR A 13 3.70 -0.51 -7.42
CA TYR A 13 4.32 0.81 -7.57
C TYR A 13 4.70 1.09 -9.03
N VAL A 14 5.52 0.23 -9.65
CA VAL A 14 6.07 0.49 -10.99
C VAL A 14 4.97 0.52 -12.06
N VAL A 15 3.95 -0.33 -11.95
CA VAL A 15 2.77 -0.29 -12.82
C VAL A 15 1.96 0.99 -12.59
N GLY A 16 1.83 1.42 -11.33
CA GLY A 16 1.21 2.70 -10.96
C GLY A 16 1.91 3.92 -11.57
N ILE A 17 3.22 3.88 -11.77
CA ILE A 17 3.97 4.94 -12.45
C ILE A 17 3.73 4.91 -13.96
N VAL A 18 4.00 3.78 -14.64
CA VAL A 18 3.93 3.73 -16.11
C VAL A 18 2.50 3.92 -16.63
N SER A 19 1.48 3.55 -15.85
CA SER A 19 0.07 3.74 -16.21
C SER A 19 -0.34 5.20 -16.37
N ARG A 20 0.39 6.15 -15.75
CA ARG A 20 0.13 7.59 -15.90
C ARG A 20 0.37 8.09 -17.31
N TYR A 21 1.26 7.43 -18.04
CA TYR A 21 1.67 7.81 -19.39
C TYR A 21 1.03 6.91 -20.46
N GLN A 22 -0.02 6.16 -20.11
CA GLN A 22 -0.66 5.21 -21.04
C GLN A 22 -1.26 5.89 -22.28
N SER A 23 -1.68 7.16 -22.18
CA SER A 23 -2.27 7.92 -23.28
C SER A 23 -1.22 8.41 -24.29
N ASN A 24 0.01 8.65 -23.84
CA ASN A 24 1.12 9.12 -24.68
C ASN A 24 2.47 8.63 -24.10
N PRO A 25 2.82 7.35 -24.28
CA PRO A 25 4.04 6.79 -23.73
C PRO A 25 5.27 7.21 -24.54
N GLY A 26 6.32 7.68 -23.86
CA GLY A 26 7.64 7.90 -24.44
C GLY A 26 8.48 6.61 -24.51
N LEU A 27 9.66 6.71 -25.10
CA LEU A 27 10.59 5.58 -25.23
C LEU A 27 10.98 4.97 -23.88
N ASP A 28 11.26 5.81 -22.88
CA ASP A 28 11.61 5.36 -21.53
C ASP A 28 10.46 4.59 -20.85
N HIS A 29 9.22 5.08 -21.03
CA HIS A 29 8.03 4.39 -20.52
C HIS A 29 7.86 3.02 -21.21
N TRP A 30 8.10 2.94 -22.52
CA TRP A 30 8.04 1.70 -23.27
C TRP A 30 9.11 0.69 -22.81
N MET A 31 10.32 1.18 -22.55
CA MET A 31 11.40 0.37 -21.98
C MET A 31 11.04 -0.16 -20.59
N ALA A 32 10.48 0.68 -19.71
CA ALA A 32 10.03 0.28 -18.39
C ALA A 32 8.96 -0.83 -18.48
N VAL A 33 7.97 -0.69 -19.37
CA VAL A 33 6.94 -1.72 -19.59
C VAL A 33 7.57 -3.05 -20.05
N LYS A 34 8.53 -3.02 -20.98
CA LYS A 34 9.25 -4.24 -21.40
C LYS A 34 10.00 -4.90 -20.24
N ILE A 35 10.61 -4.12 -19.35
CA ILE A 35 11.29 -4.63 -18.15
C ILE A 35 10.27 -5.31 -17.21
N ILE A 36 9.12 -4.69 -16.96
CA ILE A 36 8.04 -5.27 -16.15
C ILE A 36 7.59 -6.62 -16.73
N LEU A 37 7.35 -6.69 -18.04
CA LEU A 37 6.94 -7.93 -18.71
C LEU A 37 8.04 -9.01 -18.65
N LYS A 38 9.31 -8.64 -18.81
CA LYS A 38 10.44 -9.55 -18.67
C LYS A 38 10.57 -10.09 -17.24
N TYR A 39 10.35 -9.25 -16.25
CA TYR A 39 10.35 -9.62 -14.84
C TYR A 39 9.20 -10.59 -14.51
N LEU A 40 7.98 -10.28 -14.97
CA LEU A 40 6.83 -11.18 -14.84
C LEU A 40 7.07 -12.53 -15.50
N ARG A 41 7.66 -12.55 -16.71
CA ARG A 41 8.01 -13.81 -17.40
C ARG A 41 9.00 -14.67 -16.61
N ARG A 42 9.99 -14.05 -15.97
CA ARG A 42 10.98 -14.76 -15.13
C ARG A 42 10.36 -15.30 -13.84
N MET A 43 9.38 -14.58 -13.29
CA MET A 43 8.72 -14.90 -12.03
C MET A 43 7.33 -15.50 -12.26
N ARG A 44 7.12 -16.20 -13.38
CA ARG A 44 5.80 -16.73 -13.76
C ARG A 44 5.31 -17.83 -12.83
N ASP A 45 6.25 -18.55 -12.23
CA ASP A 45 6.00 -19.70 -11.34
C ASP A 45 5.91 -19.26 -9.86
N TYR A 46 6.02 -17.95 -9.59
CA TYR A 46 5.89 -17.39 -8.24
C TYR A 46 4.43 -17.07 -7.96
N MET A 47 3.98 -17.37 -6.73
CA MET A 47 2.62 -17.13 -6.27
C MET A 47 2.60 -16.57 -4.85
N LEU A 48 1.49 -15.94 -4.47
CA LEU A 48 1.24 -15.58 -3.08
C LEU A 48 1.01 -16.86 -2.27
N VAL A 49 1.80 -17.03 -1.22
CA VAL A 49 1.68 -18.17 -0.31
C VAL A 49 1.11 -17.67 1.00
N TYR A 50 -0.02 -18.24 1.38
CA TYR A 50 -0.60 -18.08 2.71
C TYR A 50 -0.03 -19.19 3.60
N GLY A 51 0.39 -18.82 4.81
CA GLY A 51 0.96 -19.73 5.78
C GLY A 51 -0.08 -20.57 6.51
N ALA A 52 0.34 -21.12 7.65
CA ALA A 52 -0.54 -21.76 8.63
C ALA A 52 -0.46 -21.03 9.99
N LYS A 53 -0.24 -19.72 9.94
CA LYS A 53 -0.21 -18.86 11.13
C LYS A 53 -1.64 -18.59 11.60
N ASP A 54 -1.75 -18.04 12.80
CA ASP A 54 -3.03 -17.51 13.27
C ASP A 54 -3.61 -16.51 12.26
N LEU A 55 -4.93 -16.51 12.13
CA LEU A 55 -5.69 -15.57 11.30
C LEU A 55 -5.66 -14.19 11.96
N ILE A 56 -4.50 -13.55 11.95
CA ILE A 56 -4.28 -12.20 12.48
C ILE A 56 -4.14 -11.27 11.30
N LEU A 57 -5.01 -10.26 11.23
CA LEU A 57 -4.88 -9.18 10.29
C LEU A 57 -3.76 -8.24 10.77
N THR A 58 -2.81 -7.95 9.90
CA THR A 58 -1.71 -7.04 10.17
C THR A 58 -1.54 -6.08 9.00
N GLY A 59 -1.45 -4.79 9.29
CA GLY A 59 -1.19 -3.76 8.29
C GLY A 59 0.22 -3.23 8.35
N TYR A 60 0.71 -2.82 7.19
CA TYR A 60 1.96 -2.09 7.01
C TYR A 60 1.67 -0.87 6.13
N THR A 61 2.23 0.26 6.49
CA THR A 61 2.17 1.49 5.71
C THR A 61 3.58 2.05 5.55
N ASP A 62 3.80 2.68 4.40
CA ASP A 62 5.06 3.30 4.02
C ASP A 62 4.76 4.51 3.12
N SER A 63 5.70 5.42 3.01
CA SER A 63 5.51 6.62 2.21
C SER A 63 6.81 7.18 1.64
N ASP A 64 6.73 7.70 0.42
CA ASP A 64 7.87 8.33 -0.25
C ASP A 64 7.57 9.80 -0.54
N PHE A 65 8.41 10.69 -0.04
CA PHE A 65 8.27 12.15 -0.20
C PHE A 65 8.68 12.62 -1.60
N GLN A 66 7.77 13.35 -2.26
CA GLN A 66 8.00 14.03 -3.55
C GLN A 66 8.60 13.16 -4.67
N THR A 67 8.24 11.87 -4.72
CA THR A 67 8.74 10.90 -5.71
C THR A 67 8.29 11.22 -7.15
N ASP A 68 7.12 11.84 -7.31
CA ASP A 68 6.63 12.29 -8.61
C ASP A 68 7.37 13.56 -9.04
N LYS A 69 8.36 13.43 -9.93
CA LYS A 69 9.18 14.56 -10.41
C LYS A 69 8.36 15.62 -11.16
N ASP A 70 7.26 15.23 -11.79
CA ASP A 70 6.45 16.15 -12.61
C ASP A 70 5.60 17.05 -11.71
N PHE A 71 5.04 16.50 -10.64
CA PHE A 71 4.07 17.21 -9.78
C PHE A 71 4.53 17.43 -8.33
N ARG A 72 5.75 16.99 -7.98
CA ARG A 72 6.28 16.92 -6.61
C ARG A 72 5.32 16.25 -5.62
N LYS A 73 4.54 15.29 -6.11
CA LYS A 73 3.58 14.55 -5.31
C LYS A 73 4.24 13.34 -4.68
N SER A 74 3.89 13.10 -3.44
CA SER A 74 4.37 11.97 -2.67
C SER A 74 3.57 10.71 -2.97
N MET A 75 4.10 9.56 -2.57
CA MET A 75 3.48 8.26 -2.74
C MET A 75 3.16 7.65 -1.38
N SER A 76 1.99 7.02 -1.27
CA SER A 76 1.62 6.19 -0.12
C SER A 76 1.60 4.73 -0.55
N GLY A 77 2.24 3.88 0.23
CA GLY A 77 2.22 2.43 0.12
C GLY A 77 1.51 1.81 1.32
N SER A 78 0.74 0.76 1.08
CA SER A 78 0.24 -0.09 2.17
C SER A 78 0.11 -1.54 1.74
N VAL A 79 0.29 -2.44 2.71
CA VAL A 79 0.09 -3.88 2.54
C VAL A 79 -0.59 -4.42 3.79
N PHE A 80 -1.63 -5.23 3.59
CA PHE A 80 -2.34 -5.93 4.64
C PHE A 80 -2.15 -7.43 4.44
N THR A 81 -1.71 -8.10 5.50
CA THR A 81 -1.48 -9.53 5.50
C THR A 81 -2.47 -10.24 6.41
N LEU A 82 -2.91 -11.42 6.00
CA LEU A 82 -3.69 -12.35 6.79
C LEU A 82 -3.10 -13.74 6.61
N ASN A 83 -2.95 -14.49 7.71
CA ASN A 83 -2.31 -15.81 7.68
C ASN A 83 -0.92 -15.77 6.99
N GLY A 84 -0.14 -14.71 7.22
CA GLY A 84 1.20 -14.53 6.64
C GLY A 84 1.26 -14.19 5.15
N GLY A 85 0.14 -14.20 4.41
CA GLY A 85 0.07 -13.79 3.00
C GLY A 85 -0.58 -12.42 2.82
N ALA A 86 -0.20 -11.68 1.77
CA ALA A 86 -0.81 -10.40 1.45
C ALA A 86 -2.22 -10.58 0.87
N ILE A 87 -3.22 -9.90 1.43
CA ILE A 87 -4.62 -9.93 0.98
C ILE A 87 -5.06 -8.64 0.28
N VAL A 88 -4.48 -7.51 0.69
CA VAL A 88 -4.75 -6.19 0.12
C VAL A 88 -3.44 -5.43 0.10
N TRP A 89 -3.20 -4.68 -0.96
CA TRP A 89 -2.05 -3.81 -1.08
C TRP A 89 -2.38 -2.64 -2.00
N ARG A 90 -1.64 -1.55 -1.83
CA ARG A 90 -1.82 -0.34 -2.63
C ARG A 90 -0.51 0.43 -2.72
N SER A 91 -0.29 1.04 -3.88
CA SER A 91 0.69 2.12 -4.05
C SER A 91 -0.01 3.23 -4.82
N ILE A 92 -0.20 4.39 -4.18
CA ILE A 92 -1.03 5.47 -4.71
C ILE A 92 -0.32 6.82 -4.58
N LYS A 93 -0.54 7.68 -5.58
CA LYS A 93 -0.10 9.07 -5.52
C LYS A 93 -0.99 9.85 -4.57
N GLN A 94 -0.39 10.60 -3.65
CA GLN A 94 -1.14 11.45 -2.74
C GLN A 94 -1.87 12.57 -3.50
N GLY A 95 -3.05 12.95 -3.00
CA GLY A 95 -3.91 13.97 -3.61
C GLY A 95 -3.35 15.38 -3.48
N TYR A 96 -2.64 15.66 -2.39
CA TYR A 96 -2.07 16.95 -2.03
C TYR A 96 -0.54 16.94 -2.18
N ILE A 97 0.07 18.12 -2.21
CA ILE A 97 1.53 18.29 -2.17
C ILE A 97 1.89 18.50 -0.71
N ALA A 98 2.70 17.59 -0.15
CA ALA A 98 3.19 17.69 1.21
C ALA A 98 4.48 18.53 1.24
N ASP A 99 4.65 19.26 2.33
CA ASP A 99 5.81 20.12 2.56
C ASP A 99 6.85 19.46 3.48
N SER A 100 6.51 18.32 4.10
CA SER A 100 7.45 17.53 4.90
C SER A 100 7.25 16.02 4.75
N THR A 101 8.29 15.25 5.08
CA THR A 101 8.22 13.78 5.16
C THR A 101 7.21 13.31 6.20
N ILE A 102 7.09 14.03 7.33
CA ILE A 102 6.13 13.71 8.40
C ILE A 102 4.69 13.81 7.89
N GLU A 103 4.37 14.84 7.11
CA GLU A 103 3.04 14.99 6.54
C GLU A 103 2.68 13.84 5.60
N VAL A 104 3.62 13.41 4.76
CA VAL A 104 3.40 12.29 3.84
C VAL A 104 3.13 11.01 4.60
N GLU A 105 3.94 10.72 5.63
CA GLU A 105 3.76 9.56 6.50
C GLU A 105 2.40 9.60 7.19
N TYR A 106 2.01 10.77 7.70
CA TYR A 106 0.71 10.94 8.35
C TYR A 106 -0.44 10.63 7.39
N VAL A 107 -0.37 11.07 6.13
CA VAL A 107 -1.41 10.75 5.16
C VAL A 107 -1.38 9.29 4.73
N ALA A 108 -0.20 8.69 4.55
CA ALA A 108 -0.10 7.25 4.30
C ALA A 108 -0.76 6.43 5.43
N ALA A 109 -0.43 6.74 6.69
CA ALA A 109 -1.01 6.09 7.86
C ALA A 109 -2.52 6.32 7.97
N CYS A 110 -3.01 7.53 7.67
CA CYS A 110 -4.45 7.85 7.67
C CYS A 110 -5.21 7.02 6.62
N GLU A 111 -4.71 6.96 5.38
CA GLU A 111 -5.31 6.16 4.31
C GLU A 111 -5.26 4.67 4.64
N ALA A 112 -4.12 4.16 5.14
CA ALA A 112 -4.01 2.78 5.58
C ALA A 112 -4.98 2.47 6.73
N THR A 113 -5.19 3.39 7.67
CA THR A 113 -6.16 3.21 8.77
C THR A 113 -7.59 3.09 8.26
N LYS A 114 -7.99 3.89 7.25
CA LYS A 114 -9.32 3.77 6.63
C LYS A 114 -9.53 2.38 6.03
N GLU A 115 -8.51 1.86 5.34
CA GLU A 115 -8.53 0.51 4.76
C GLU A 115 -8.59 -0.57 5.85
N VAL A 116 -7.84 -0.44 6.95
CA VAL A 116 -7.93 -1.35 8.11
C VAL A 116 -9.34 -1.37 8.69
N VAL A 117 -9.98 -0.21 8.86
CA VAL A 117 -11.34 -0.13 9.40
C VAL A 117 -12.35 -0.81 8.48
N TRP A 118 -12.19 -0.64 7.16
CA TRP A 118 -13.02 -1.33 6.19
C TRP A 118 -12.80 -2.85 6.23
N LEU A 119 -11.54 -3.30 6.19
CA LEU A 119 -11.18 -4.73 6.28
C LEU A 119 -11.67 -5.38 7.57
N LYS A 120 -11.58 -4.67 8.70
CA LYS A 120 -12.08 -5.13 10.00
C LYS A 120 -13.58 -5.46 9.92
N LYS A 121 -14.38 -4.55 9.37
CA LYS A 121 -15.82 -4.75 9.20
C LYS A 121 -16.11 -5.92 8.26
N PHE A 122 -15.44 -5.95 7.11
CA PHE A 122 -15.61 -7.03 6.14
C PHE A 122 -15.31 -8.41 6.74
N LEU A 123 -14.19 -8.56 7.45
CA LEU A 123 -13.79 -9.83 8.07
C LEU A 123 -14.65 -10.20 9.29
N HIS A 124 -15.14 -9.20 10.03
CA HIS A 124 -16.11 -9.40 11.10
C HIS A 124 -17.42 -9.98 10.55
N ASP A 125 -17.95 -9.41 9.46
CA ASP A 125 -19.20 -9.85 8.84
C ASP A 125 -19.10 -11.24 8.20
N LEU A 126 -17.89 -11.66 7.80
CA LEU A 126 -17.64 -13.02 7.31
C LEU A 126 -17.59 -14.07 8.43
N GLU A 127 -17.39 -13.66 9.69
CA GLU A 127 -17.26 -14.56 10.85
C GLU A 127 -16.13 -15.62 10.73
N VAL A 128 -15.18 -15.44 9.80
CA VAL A 128 -14.09 -16.40 9.54
C VAL A 128 -12.81 -16.10 10.33
N VAL A 129 -12.65 -14.87 10.82
CA VAL A 129 -11.44 -14.48 11.58
C VAL A 129 -11.78 -14.27 13.05
N PRO A 130 -11.19 -15.06 13.97
CA PRO A 130 -11.39 -14.86 15.40
C PRO A 130 -10.86 -13.50 15.85
N ASN A 131 -11.41 -12.97 16.94
CA ASN A 131 -10.90 -11.76 17.60
C ASN A 131 -10.95 -10.47 16.77
N MET A 132 -11.83 -10.38 15.77
CA MET A 132 -12.08 -9.14 15.03
C MET A 132 -12.63 -7.99 15.88
N ASN A 133 -12.94 -8.21 17.16
CA ASN A 133 -13.27 -7.12 18.09
C ASN A 133 -12.03 -6.38 18.61
N LEU A 134 -10.86 -7.03 18.59
CA LEU A 134 -9.61 -6.43 19.06
C LEU A 134 -9.09 -5.32 18.13
N PRO A 135 -8.22 -4.43 18.63
CA PRO A 135 -7.47 -3.51 17.78
C PRO A 135 -6.59 -4.27 16.78
N ILE A 136 -6.51 -3.76 15.55
CA ILE A 136 -5.62 -4.29 14.50
C ILE A 136 -4.32 -3.50 14.54
N THR A 137 -3.20 -4.21 14.49
CA THR A 137 -1.88 -3.59 14.44
C THR A 137 -1.58 -3.07 13.04
N LEU A 138 -1.24 -1.78 12.95
CA LEU A 138 -0.74 -1.11 11.75
C LEU A 138 0.69 -0.66 12.03
N TYR A 139 1.65 -1.23 11.32
CA TYR A 139 3.06 -0.86 11.40
C TYR A 139 3.36 0.30 10.45
N CYS A 140 4.07 1.30 10.96
CA CYS A 140 4.63 2.43 10.23
C CYS A 140 6.07 2.58 10.72
N ASP A 141 7.01 2.88 9.82
CA ASP A 141 8.43 3.03 10.12
C ASP A 141 8.75 4.36 10.85
N ASN A 142 7.87 5.35 10.74
CA ASN A 142 8.06 6.64 11.38
C ASN A 142 7.46 6.70 12.80
N ASN A 143 8.35 6.62 13.79
CA ASN A 143 8.03 6.74 15.22
C ASN A 143 7.29 8.04 15.58
N VAL A 144 7.49 9.13 14.83
CA VAL A 144 6.81 10.40 15.12
C VAL A 144 5.31 10.26 14.85
N VAL A 145 4.94 9.65 13.73
CA VAL A 145 3.53 9.43 13.37
C VAL A 145 2.89 8.39 14.28
N ALA A 146 3.61 7.31 14.63
CA ALA A 146 3.13 6.30 15.57
C ALA A 146 2.79 6.88 16.95
N ASN A 147 3.52 7.91 17.39
CA ASN A 147 3.32 8.57 18.69
C ASN A 147 2.47 9.85 18.60
N PHE A 148 1.99 10.21 17.40
CA PHE A 148 1.25 11.45 17.18
C PHE A 148 -0.13 11.35 17.83
N LYS A 149 -0.32 12.04 18.96
CA LYS A 149 -1.65 12.28 19.55
C LYS A 149 -2.25 13.52 18.89
N GLU A 150 -3.47 13.41 18.38
CA GLU A 150 -4.20 14.51 17.74
C GLU A 150 -3.99 15.87 18.45
N PRO A 151 -3.61 16.94 17.73
CA PRO A 151 -3.51 18.29 18.29
C PRO A 151 -4.87 18.93 18.58
N ARG A 152 -5.99 18.26 18.25
CA ARG A 152 -7.36 18.74 18.54
C ARG A 152 -7.72 18.69 20.03
N ARG A 153 -6.79 18.28 20.90
CA ARG A 153 -6.94 18.30 22.37
C ARG A 153 -6.15 19.41 23.07
N HIS A 154 -6.02 20.57 22.44
CA HIS A 154 -5.78 21.81 23.17
C HIS A 154 -7.14 22.46 23.44
N LYS A 155 -7.67 22.22 24.65
CA LYS A 155 -8.65 23.10 25.28
C LYS A 155 -7.89 24.16 26.05
#